data_AF-A0A7S1UXI4-F1
#
_entry.id   AF-A0A7S1UXI4-F1
#
_cell.length_a   1.000
_cell.length_b   1.000
_cell.length_c   1.000
_cell.angle_alpha   90.00
_cell.angle_beta   90.00
_cell.angle_gamma   90.00
#
_symmetry.space_group_name_H-M   'P 1'
#
loop_
_entity.id
_entity.type
_entity.pdbx_description
1 polymer ?
#
loop_
_entity_poly.entity_id
_entity_poly.type
_entity_poly.pdbx_seq_one_letter_code
_entity_poly.pdbx_strand_id
1 'polypeptide(L)'
;QFRWDQHFRHITTSHYSTFVDGSGIIMNIRQFLTLLLLLLLSIAVRSNDDDAADDDAAANDDAAAADDYANDDANDDAAVADDYFADDAYEAENQYDNGDDYIKYWSDYAILPKRCIVYNNIDVIVFSVFDHSYKQCSDEPIGTYIVPVSVFVAGWTDEMAQKNADEGIDDYVAPDAAEYVACSQKVVNNVEYYLQVGCADGTTQAIGVNIYSDNTCETRDVEHGSDDANVDLSEIQIPFKQCTACVNWVDVNDDAVDDQFYENKKQVAPLCSKAWQYREDCDRKCQRTGLEARQKEGWNTSDKILLAILALFGFGMLVFILHKRRQMSNKDALLEQAAMSAAGLQQAHVIGIFVLIVIVITVFALLGLKNITWALLLIMNTVLFGYLMKLTIDSGVSTGETIIGPDGTVIRRADSD
;
A
#
# COMPACT_ATOMS: atom_id res chain seq x y z
N GLN A 1 3.27 -23.31 -25.71
CA GLN A 1 3.78 -23.46 -27.09
C GLN A 1 2.63 -23.26 -28.08
N PHE A 2 2.29 -22.03 -28.44
CA PHE A 2 1.41 -21.71 -29.56
C PHE A 2 1.83 -20.38 -30.19
N ARG A 3 1.96 -20.43 -31.53
CA ARG A 3 2.45 -19.39 -32.44
C ARG A 3 1.41 -18.27 -32.62
N TRP A 4 1.84 -17.04 -32.46
CA TRP A 4 1.31 -15.88 -33.19
C TRP A 4 2.48 -15.02 -33.63
N ASP A 5 2.98 -15.29 -34.84
CA ASP A 5 3.98 -14.45 -35.48
C ASP A 5 3.84 -14.59 -36.98
N GLN A 6 3.03 -13.73 -37.60
CA GLN A 6 3.04 -13.39 -39.04
C GLN A 6 1.87 -12.45 -39.36
N HIS A 7 2.01 -11.16 -39.09
CA HIS A 7 1.34 -10.11 -39.90
C HIS A 7 1.86 -8.69 -39.65
N PHE A 8 3.17 -8.48 -39.49
CA PHE A 8 3.77 -7.14 -39.55
C PHE A 8 5.19 -7.19 -40.16
N ARG A 9 5.28 -7.61 -41.43
CA ARG A 9 6.48 -7.38 -42.26
C ARG A 9 6.07 -6.94 -43.65
N HIS A 10 5.68 -5.69 -43.77
CA HIS A 10 5.93 -4.88 -44.96
C HIS A 10 5.77 -3.43 -44.53
N ILE A 11 6.77 -2.60 -44.86
CA ILE A 11 6.96 -1.16 -44.55
C ILE A 11 8.07 -0.94 -43.50
N THR A 12 9.31 -1.32 -43.84
CA THR A 12 10.53 -0.68 -43.33
C THR A 12 11.69 -1.04 -44.26
N THR A 13 11.89 -0.24 -45.31
CA THR A 13 13.22 0.04 -45.93
C THR A 13 13.02 0.86 -47.20
N SER A 14 13.02 2.18 -47.07
CA SER A 14 13.67 3.07 -48.04
C SER A 14 13.67 4.49 -47.47
N HIS A 15 14.79 5.20 -47.66
CA HIS A 15 15.06 6.60 -47.30
C HIS A 15 15.51 6.88 -45.86
N TYR A 16 16.75 6.46 -45.56
CA TYR A 16 17.67 7.28 -44.76
C TYR A 16 18.79 7.74 -45.69
N SER A 17 18.65 8.93 -46.29
CA SER A 17 19.79 9.72 -46.75
C SER A 17 19.35 11.15 -47.00
N THR A 18 20.08 12.06 -46.36
CA THR A 18 20.16 13.50 -46.65
C THR A 18 18.85 14.29 -46.55
N PHE A 19 18.67 15.06 -45.48
CA PHE A 19 18.19 16.45 -45.58
C PHE A 19 18.49 17.18 -44.26
N VAL A 20 19.69 17.74 -44.16
CA VAL A 20 19.96 18.91 -43.32
C VAL A 20 19.51 20.10 -44.15
N ASP A 21 18.28 20.54 -43.96
CA ASP A 21 17.85 21.89 -44.31
C ASP A 21 16.81 22.35 -43.30
N GLY A 22 17.04 23.54 -42.75
CA GLY A 22 16.29 24.16 -41.67
C GLY A 22 14.89 24.63 -42.08
N SER A 23 14.06 23.71 -42.57
CA SER A 23 12.62 23.90 -42.77
C SER A 23 11.90 23.13 -41.68
N GLY A 24 11.45 23.86 -40.68
CA GLY A 24 10.97 23.34 -39.42
C GLY A 24 9.87 22.29 -39.54
N ILE A 25 9.92 21.36 -38.59
CA ILE A 25 8.82 20.46 -38.20
C ILE A 25 7.67 21.36 -37.71
N ILE A 26 6.95 21.98 -38.64
CA ILE A 26 5.62 22.55 -38.36
C ILE A 26 4.67 21.35 -38.43
N MET A 27 4.75 20.52 -37.40
CA MET A 27 3.71 19.52 -37.17
C MET A 27 2.40 20.31 -37.08
N ASN A 28 1.50 20.04 -38.03
CA ASN A 28 0.32 20.86 -38.24
C ASN A 28 -0.47 20.88 -36.92
N ILE A 29 -0.75 22.06 -36.35
CA ILE A 29 -1.39 22.22 -35.03
C ILE A 29 -2.66 21.35 -34.91
N ARG A 30 -3.36 21.13 -36.02
CA ARG A 30 -4.49 20.18 -36.11
C ARG A 30 -4.09 18.74 -35.78
N GLN A 31 -3.02 18.22 -36.36
CA GLN A 31 -2.52 16.86 -36.11
C GLN A 31 -2.07 16.69 -34.65
N PHE A 32 -1.41 17.70 -34.08
CA PHE A 32 -1.00 17.68 -32.68
C PHE A 32 -2.22 17.69 -31.73
N LEU A 33 -3.22 18.55 -32.00
CA LEU A 33 -4.47 18.59 -31.23
C LEU A 33 -5.24 17.27 -31.31
N THR A 34 -5.30 16.62 -32.48
CA THR A 34 -5.94 15.30 -32.59
C THR A 34 -5.19 14.22 -31.83
N LEU A 35 -3.85 14.26 -31.80
CA LEU A 35 -3.04 13.31 -31.04
C LEU A 35 -3.21 13.50 -29.53
N LEU A 36 -3.22 14.76 -29.08
CA LEU A 36 -3.48 15.09 -27.66
C LEU A 36 -4.90 14.70 -27.25
N LEU A 37 -5.90 14.96 -28.10
CA LEU A 37 -7.29 14.60 -27.83
C LEU A 37 -7.47 13.08 -27.78
N LEU A 38 -6.82 12.35 -28.70
CA LEU A 38 -6.77 10.88 -28.67
C LEU A 38 -6.09 10.37 -27.41
N LEU A 39 -4.97 10.99 -26.98
CA LEU A 39 -4.27 10.64 -25.75
C LEU A 39 -5.19 10.81 -24.52
N LEU A 40 -5.85 11.96 -24.41
CA LEU A 40 -6.80 12.26 -23.33
C LEU A 40 -8.01 11.32 -23.35
N LEU A 41 -8.54 10.99 -24.54
CA LEU A 41 -9.59 10.00 -24.71
C LEU A 41 -9.13 8.60 -24.32
N SER A 42 -7.90 8.19 -24.66
CA SER A 42 -7.38 6.89 -24.26
C SER A 42 -7.14 6.79 -22.75
N ILE A 43 -6.82 7.89 -22.06
CA ILE A 43 -6.75 7.92 -20.59
C ILE A 43 -8.16 7.80 -19.99
N ALA A 44 -9.15 8.50 -20.55
CA ALA A 44 -10.54 8.47 -20.07
C ALA A 44 -11.28 7.14 -20.37
N VAL A 45 -10.98 6.49 -21.49
CA VAL A 45 -11.57 5.18 -21.85
C VAL A 45 -10.92 4.08 -21.02
N ARG A 46 -9.60 4.11 -20.83
CA ARG A 46 -8.90 3.12 -20.02
C ARG A 46 -9.27 3.21 -18.53
N SER A 47 -9.78 4.35 -18.06
CA SER A 47 -10.27 4.49 -16.67
C SER A 47 -11.62 3.84 -16.38
N ASN A 48 -12.37 3.40 -17.40
CA ASN A 48 -13.68 2.75 -17.22
C ASN A 48 -13.61 1.22 -17.18
N ASP A 49 -12.50 0.61 -17.59
CA ASP A 49 -12.39 -0.85 -17.69
C ASP A 49 -11.72 -1.50 -16.45
N ASP A 50 -11.21 -0.71 -15.49
CA ASP A 50 -10.49 -1.25 -14.32
C ASP A 50 -11.40 -1.80 -13.20
N ASP A 51 -12.73 -1.76 -13.35
CA ASP A 51 -13.66 -2.35 -12.38
C ASP A 51 -13.99 -3.83 -12.69
N ALA A 52 -13.44 -4.39 -13.77
CA ALA A 52 -13.62 -5.80 -14.13
C ALA A 52 -12.29 -6.57 -13.99
N ALA A 53 -12.06 -7.08 -12.79
CA ALA A 53 -11.31 -8.30 -12.48
C ALA A 53 -10.35 -8.85 -13.57
N ASP A 54 -9.11 -8.36 -13.58
CA ASP A 54 -7.97 -9.06 -14.20
C ASP A 54 -6.78 -8.95 -13.22
N ASP A 55 -6.78 -9.83 -12.21
CA ASP A 55 -5.85 -9.86 -11.07
C ASP A 55 -4.72 -10.91 -11.26
N ASP A 56 -4.16 -10.99 -12.48
CA ASP A 56 -3.07 -11.93 -12.80
C ASP A 56 -1.68 -11.27 -12.90
N ALA A 57 -1.53 -10.01 -12.49
CA ALA A 57 -0.26 -9.28 -12.62
C ALA A 57 0.18 -8.58 -11.33
N ALA A 58 0.43 -9.33 -10.26
CA ALA A 58 1.28 -8.89 -9.14
C ALA A 58 1.79 -10.08 -8.31
N ALA A 59 2.57 -10.95 -8.94
CA ALA A 59 3.56 -11.77 -8.24
C ALA A 59 4.92 -11.15 -8.58
N ASN A 60 5.43 -10.27 -7.71
CA ASN A 60 6.85 -9.85 -7.61
C ASN A 60 6.97 -8.68 -6.62
N ASP A 61 6.75 -8.90 -5.33
CA ASP A 61 7.23 -7.94 -4.31
C ASP A 61 7.83 -8.59 -3.06
N ASP A 62 8.04 -9.91 -3.06
CA ASP A 62 8.82 -10.61 -2.03
C ASP A 62 10.16 -11.14 -2.60
N ALA A 63 10.66 -10.56 -3.71
CA ALA A 63 11.91 -10.97 -4.35
C ALA A 63 12.91 -9.81 -4.44
N ALA A 64 13.56 -9.50 -3.31
CA ALA A 64 14.88 -8.84 -3.22
C ALA A 64 15.34 -9.03 -1.76
N ALA A 65 16.38 -9.80 -1.44
CA ALA A 65 17.72 -9.70 -2.00
C ALA A 65 18.36 -11.08 -2.29
N ALA A 66 18.63 -11.32 -3.57
CA ALA A 66 19.68 -12.23 -3.98
C ALA A 66 20.97 -11.42 -4.02
N ASP A 67 21.75 -11.44 -2.93
CA ASP A 67 23.14 -11.03 -2.97
C ASP A 67 24.02 -12.26 -3.21
N ASP A 68 24.80 -12.16 -4.29
CA ASP A 68 25.87 -13.06 -4.70
C ASP A 68 26.86 -13.32 -3.54
N TYR A 69 26.85 -14.53 -2.97
CA TYR A 69 28.04 -15.07 -2.30
C TYR A 69 28.79 -15.99 -3.25
N ALA A 70 29.46 -15.36 -4.20
CA ALA A 70 30.61 -15.95 -4.89
C ALA A 70 31.87 -15.61 -4.07
N ASN A 71 32.29 -16.58 -3.26
CA ASN A 71 33.67 -17.03 -3.10
C ASN A 71 34.77 -15.96 -3.19
N ASP A 72 35.29 -15.52 -2.05
CA ASP A 72 36.70 -15.11 -1.94
C ASP A 72 37.25 -15.57 -0.57
N ASP A 73 37.93 -16.71 -0.62
CA ASP A 73 38.95 -17.13 0.33
C ASP A 73 40.07 -16.07 0.41
N ALA A 74 40.27 -15.44 1.57
CA ALA A 74 41.61 -15.10 2.08
C ALA A 74 41.54 -14.43 3.48
N ASN A 75 42.05 -15.14 4.48
CA ASN A 75 42.82 -14.64 5.63
C ASN A 75 42.40 -13.32 6.31
N ASP A 76 41.98 -13.39 7.58
CA ASP A 76 42.88 -13.08 8.69
C ASP A 76 42.21 -13.27 10.06
N ASP A 77 42.96 -13.95 10.92
CA ASP A 77 42.84 -14.15 12.35
C ASP A 77 42.14 -13.03 13.16
N ALA A 78 41.14 -13.40 14.00
CA ALA A 78 41.16 -13.16 15.45
C ALA A 78 39.83 -13.52 16.15
N ALA A 79 39.97 -14.17 17.30
CA ALA A 79 38.99 -14.37 18.38
C ALA A 79 37.99 -15.53 18.25
N VAL A 80 38.54 -16.72 18.52
CA VAL A 80 37.83 -17.93 18.96
C VAL A 80 37.55 -17.83 20.48
N ALA A 81 36.27 -17.78 20.85
CA ALA A 81 35.68 -18.09 22.17
C ALA A 81 34.15 -17.98 21.96
N ASP A 82 33.27 -18.94 22.16
CA ASP A 82 33.20 -20.19 22.92
C ASP A 82 32.45 -21.22 22.06
N ASP A 83 33.06 -22.36 21.77
CA ASP A 83 32.37 -23.51 21.15
C ASP A 83 32.77 -24.79 21.90
N TYR A 84 32.34 -24.86 23.16
CA TYR A 84 32.74 -25.93 24.07
C TYR A 84 31.60 -26.41 24.98
N PHE A 85 30.39 -26.61 24.47
CA PHE A 85 29.35 -27.42 25.14
C PHE A 85 28.45 -28.13 24.13
N ALA A 86 29.00 -29.11 23.44
CA ALA A 86 28.23 -30.13 22.72
C ALA A 86 28.89 -31.49 22.97
N ASP A 87 28.63 -32.08 24.13
CA ASP A 87 28.68 -33.53 24.38
C ASP A 87 28.30 -33.79 25.84
N ASP A 88 27.01 -34.04 26.10
CA ASP A 88 26.60 -35.28 26.75
C ASP A 88 25.07 -35.35 26.90
N ALA A 89 24.56 -36.46 26.40
CA ALA A 89 23.18 -36.83 26.29
C ALA A 89 22.53 -37.11 27.65
N TYR A 90 21.41 -36.44 27.91
CA TYR A 90 20.35 -36.98 28.76
C TYR A 90 19.05 -37.00 27.94
N GLU A 91 18.72 -38.20 27.46
CA GLU A 91 17.44 -38.54 26.86
C GLU A 91 16.34 -38.42 27.93
N ALA A 92 15.63 -37.29 27.94
CA ALA A 92 14.32 -37.20 28.55
C ALA A 92 13.28 -37.54 27.48
N GLU A 93 12.78 -38.77 27.54
CA GLU A 93 11.62 -39.25 26.79
C GLU A 93 10.40 -38.34 27.06
N ASN A 94 10.19 -37.34 26.22
CA ASN A 94 8.86 -36.84 25.86
C ASN A 94 8.72 -37.01 24.35
N GLN A 95 8.41 -38.25 24.00
CA GLN A 95 8.23 -38.78 22.66
C GLN A 95 7.05 -38.10 21.96
N TYR A 96 7.32 -37.00 21.25
CA TYR A 96 6.57 -36.58 20.07
C TYR A 96 7.42 -36.90 18.84
N ASP A 97 7.55 -38.19 18.56
CA ASP A 97 8.14 -38.70 17.33
C ASP A 97 7.09 -38.62 16.22
N ASN A 98 7.33 -37.79 15.19
CA ASN A 98 7.22 -38.12 13.77
C ASN A 98 7.32 -36.84 12.90
N GLY A 99 8.55 -36.48 12.51
CA GLY A 99 8.83 -35.48 11.49
C GLY A 99 10.07 -34.65 11.81
N ASP A 100 10.87 -34.32 10.80
CA ASP A 100 12.15 -33.59 10.88
C ASP A 100 12.04 -32.13 11.40
N ASP A 101 10.93 -31.77 12.05
CA ASP A 101 10.44 -30.41 12.26
C ASP A 101 10.24 -30.08 13.76
N TYR A 102 10.99 -30.76 14.63
CA TYR A 102 10.99 -30.52 16.08
C TYR A 102 11.97 -29.40 16.46
N ILE A 103 11.47 -28.38 17.16
CA ILE A 103 12.29 -27.29 17.71
C ILE A 103 12.71 -27.66 19.13
N LYS A 104 14.01 -27.89 19.33
CA LYS A 104 14.60 -28.25 20.64
C LYS A 104 14.68 -27.05 21.59
N TYR A 105 15.08 -25.89 21.08
CA TYR A 105 15.27 -24.68 21.86
C TYR A 105 14.48 -23.54 21.26
N TRP A 106 13.51 -23.03 22.01
CA TRP A 106 12.69 -21.90 21.62
C TRP A 106 13.38 -20.55 21.82
N SER A 107 14.51 -20.51 22.53
CA SER A 107 15.30 -19.29 22.76
C SER A 107 15.75 -18.61 21.46
N ASP A 108 15.90 -19.39 20.40
CA ASP A 108 16.44 -18.91 19.13
C ASP A 108 15.34 -18.45 18.18
N TYR A 109 14.06 -18.61 18.54
CA TYR A 109 12.92 -18.36 17.66
C TYR A 109 12.11 -17.15 18.12
N ALA A 110 11.47 -16.52 17.14
CA ALA A 110 10.47 -15.48 17.38
C ALA A 110 9.20 -15.77 16.59
N ILE A 111 8.08 -15.29 17.10
CA ILE A 111 6.77 -15.41 16.50
C ILE A 111 6.20 -14.01 16.20
N LEU A 112 5.59 -13.86 15.02
CA LEU A 112 4.94 -12.63 14.58
C LEU A 112 3.48 -12.95 14.25
N PRO A 113 2.52 -12.71 15.15
CA PRO A 113 1.11 -12.77 14.80
C PRO A 113 0.80 -11.65 13.81
N LYS A 114 0.49 -12.01 12.57
CA LYS A 114 0.23 -11.02 11.51
C LYS A 114 -1.19 -10.49 11.60
N ARG A 115 -2.16 -11.38 11.84
CA ARG A 115 -3.60 -11.09 11.73
C ARG A 115 -4.49 -12.24 12.19
N CYS A 116 -5.73 -11.92 12.50
CA CYS A 116 -6.84 -12.82 12.71
C CYS A 116 -7.75 -12.84 11.47
N ILE A 117 -8.07 -14.03 10.95
CA ILE A 117 -8.95 -14.20 9.78
C ILE A 117 -9.90 -15.37 9.95
N VAL A 118 -10.98 -15.36 9.17
CA VAL A 118 -11.85 -16.52 8.99
C VAL A 118 -11.36 -17.32 7.78
N TYR A 119 -10.88 -18.54 8.00
CA TYR A 119 -10.39 -19.43 6.95
C TYR A 119 -11.12 -20.78 7.03
N ASN A 120 -11.75 -21.20 5.93
CA ASN A 120 -12.56 -22.42 5.86
C ASN A 120 -13.61 -22.53 6.99
N ASN A 121 -14.28 -21.40 7.31
CA ASN A 121 -15.28 -21.30 8.38
C ASN A 121 -14.73 -21.46 9.81
N ILE A 122 -13.40 -21.34 9.99
CA ILE A 122 -12.74 -21.39 11.29
C ILE A 122 -11.97 -20.09 11.51
N ASP A 123 -12.05 -19.54 12.71
CA ASP A 123 -11.21 -18.43 13.15
C ASP A 123 -9.77 -18.89 13.34
N VAL A 124 -8.84 -18.29 12.58
CA VAL A 124 -7.41 -18.61 12.68
C VAL A 124 -6.56 -17.35 12.82
N ILE A 125 -5.48 -17.48 13.58
CA ILE A 125 -4.38 -16.51 13.61
C ILE A 125 -3.39 -16.91 12.53
N VAL A 126 -3.11 -15.99 11.60
CA VAL A 126 -1.98 -16.10 10.68
C VAL A 126 -0.75 -15.57 11.40
N PHE A 127 0.28 -16.39 11.53
CA PHE A 127 1.54 -16.02 12.18
C PHE A 127 2.74 -16.45 11.34
N SER A 128 3.87 -15.80 11.55
CA SER A 128 5.16 -16.21 11.00
C SER A 128 6.13 -16.57 12.10
N VAL A 129 7.00 -17.53 11.82
CA VAL A 129 8.07 -17.95 12.72
C VAL A 129 9.40 -17.60 12.07
N PHE A 130 10.32 -17.06 12.86
CA PHE A 130 11.65 -16.64 12.42
C PHE A 130 12.70 -17.41 13.21
N ASP A 131 13.77 -17.82 12.54
CA ASP A 131 15.02 -18.20 13.16
C ASP A 131 15.76 -16.91 13.54
N HIS A 132 16.39 -16.89 14.71
CA HIS A 132 17.10 -15.76 15.32
C HIS A 132 16.24 -14.72 16.07
N SER A 133 15.98 -15.00 17.36
CA SER A 133 15.31 -14.10 18.30
C SER A 133 15.99 -12.73 18.50
N TYR A 134 17.31 -12.62 18.31
CA TYR A 134 18.09 -11.39 18.59
C TYR A 134 17.92 -10.29 17.54
N LYS A 135 17.44 -10.63 16.33
CA LYS A 135 17.11 -9.71 15.23
C LYS A 135 15.61 -9.76 14.95
N GLN A 136 14.82 -9.52 16.01
CA GLN A 136 13.37 -9.60 16.05
C GLN A 136 12.69 -9.35 14.68
N CYS A 137 12.41 -10.46 13.97
CA CYS A 137 11.66 -10.53 12.71
C CYS A 137 12.16 -9.63 11.56
N SER A 138 13.46 -9.29 11.50
CA SER A 138 14.03 -8.58 10.35
C SER A 138 14.37 -9.48 9.17
N ASP A 139 14.63 -10.75 9.47
CA ASP A 139 15.10 -11.75 8.50
C ASP A 139 13.92 -12.43 7.81
N GLU A 140 14.17 -13.32 6.83
CA GLU A 140 13.11 -14.05 6.14
C GLU A 140 12.44 -15.05 7.11
N PRO A 141 11.10 -15.09 7.22
CA PRO A 141 10.45 -16.06 8.09
C PRO A 141 10.68 -17.48 7.56
N ILE A 142 10.95 -18.44 8.46
CA ILE A 142 10.99 -19.88 8.17
C ILE A 142 9.71 -20.32 7.45
N GLY A 143 8.58 -19.74 7.89
CA GLY A 143 7.29 -19.98 7.26
C GLY A 143 6.20 -19.07 7.77
N THR A 144 5.05 -19.12 7.09
CA THR A 144 3.82 -18.48 7.53
C THR A 144 2.76 -19.56 7.69
N TYR A 145 2.18 -19.61 8.88
CA TYR A 145 1.27 -20.67 9.31
C TYR A 145 -0.04 -20.07 9.80
N ILE A 146 -1.03 -20.95 9.95
CA ILE A 146 -2.28 -20.68 10.65
C ILE A 146 -2.45 -21.62 11.82
N VAL A 147 -3.16 -21.15 12.83
CA VAL A 147 -3.58 -21.94 13.99
C VAL A 147 -4.93 -21.40 14.47
N PRO A 148 -5.85 -22.24 14.99
CA PRO A 148 -7.11 -21.77 15.55
C PRO A 148 -6.89 -20.68 16.62
N VAL A 149 -7.73 -19.64 16.61
CA VAL A 149 -7.60 -18.52 17.56
C VAL A 149 -7.63 -19.00 19.01
N SER A 150 -8.52 -19.93 19.34
CA SER A 150 -8.59 -20.53 20.68
C SER A 150 -7.27 -21.15 21.14
N VAL A 151 -6.59 -21.90 20.27
CA VAL A 151 -5.28 -22.51 20.58
C VAL A 151 -4.21 -21.45 20.77
N PHE A 152 -4.17 -20.43 19.91
CA PHE A 152 -3.20 -19.34 20.02
C PHE A 152 -3.40 -18.54 21.31
N VAL A 153 -4.65 -18.17 21.62
CA VAL A 153 -5.00 -17.43 22.84
C VAL A 153 -4.68 -18.26 24.08
N ALA A 154 -4.94 -19.57 24.07
CA ALA A 154 -4.56 -20.46 25.18
C ALA A 154 -3.04 -20.44 25.44
N GLY A 155 -2.24 -20.49 24.37
CA GLY A 155 -0.78 -20.38 24.48
C GLY A 155 -0.33 -19.01 24.98
N TRP A 156 -1.00 -17.95 24.55
CA TRP A 156 -0.73 -16.58 25.01
C TRP A 156 -1.04 -16.41 26.51
N THR A 157 -2.19 -16.90 26.97
CA THR A 157 -2.55 -16.81 28.40
C THR A 157 -1.61 -17.64 29.28
N ASP A 158 -1.18 -18.81 28.81
CA ASP A 158 -0.20 -19.63 29.52
C ASP A 158 1.16 -18.95 29.60
N GLU A 159 1.59 -18.28 28.52
CA GLU A 159 2.83 -17.50 28.51
C GLU A 159 2.75 -16.32 29.48
N MET A 160 1.62 -15.60 29.54
CA MET A 160 1.42 -14.52 30.50
C MET A 160 1.41 -15.05 31.95
N ALA A 161 0.77 -16.19 32.21
CA ALA A 161 0.80 -16.82 33.52
C ALA A 161 2.23 -17.19 33.96
N GLN A 162 3.00 -17.79 33.05
CA GLN A 162 4.39 -18.15 33.29
C GLN A 162 5.26 -16.90 33.55
N LYS A 163 5.09 -15.84 32.75
CA LYS A 163 5.83 -14.58 32.92
C LYS A 163 5.57 -13.95 34.28
N ASN A 164 4.31 -13.91 34.73
CA ASN A 164 3.97 -13.38 36.05
C ASN A 164 4.57 -14.24 37.17
N ALA A 165 4.56 -15.57 37.03
CA ALA A 165 5.21 -16.46 37.99
C ALA A 165 6.73 -16.22 38.06
N ASP A 166 7.39 -16.02 36.93
CA ASP A 166 8.83 -15.72 36.88
C ASP A 166 9.17 -14.35 37.48
N GLU A 167 8.25 -13.38 37.39
CA GLU A 167 8.36 -12.08 38.06
C GLU A 167 8.09 -12.14 39.58
N GLY A 168 7.79 -13.33 40.12
CA GLY A 168 7.49 -13.54 41.54
C GLY A 168 6.08 -13.11 41.95
N ILE A 169 5.16 -13.02 41.00
CA ILE A 169 3.74 -12.72 41.23
C ILE A 169 3.00 -14.06 41.37
N ASP A 170 2.92 -14.57 42.60
CA ASP A 170 2.29 -15.87 42.91
C ASP A 170 0.75 -15.88 42.70
N ASP A 171 0.12 -14.71 42.66
CA ASP A 171 -1.34 -14.53 42.59
C ASP A 171 -1.82 -14.13 41.19
N TYR A 172 -1.23 -14.66 40.11
CA TYR A 172 -1.77 -14.43 38.78
C TYR A 172 -3.17 -15.04 38.63
N VAL A 173 -4.17 -14.18 38.41
CA VAL A 173 -5.52 -14.60 38.06
C VAL A 173 -5.69 -14.39 36.56
N ALA A 174 -5.97 -15.48 35.84
CA ALA A 174 -6.27 -15.38 34.42
C ALA A 174 -7.50 -14.46 34.21
N PRO A 175 -7.50 -13.62 33.15
CA PRO A 175 -8.66 -12.81 32.79
C PRO A 175 -9.93 -13.64 32.71
N ASP A 176 -11.08 -13.08 33.10
CA ASP A 176 -12.38 -13.76 32.95
C ASP A 176 -12.60 -14.18 31.48
N ALA A 177 -12.10 -13.37 30.54
CA ALA A 177 -12.13 -13.64 29.11
C ALA A 177 -11.43 -14.96 28.70
N ALA A 178 -10.51 -15.50 29.51
CA ALA A 178 -9.85 -16.78 29.24
C ALA A 178 -10.84 -17.96 29.30
N GLU A 179 -12.01 -17.80 29.94
CA GLU A 179 -13.07 -18.82 29.93
C GLU A 179 -13.62 -19.11 28.53
N TYR A 180 -13.49 -18.14 27.60
CA TYR A 180 -13.95 -18.26 26.21
C TYR A 180 -12.89 -18.88 25.29
N VAL A 181 -11.72 -19.26 25.80
CA VAL A 181 -10.75 -20.07 25.03
C VAL A 181 -11.39 -21.41 24.64
N ALA A 182 -12.15 -22.00 25.55
CA ALA A 182 -13.00 -23.14 25.28
C ALA A 182 -14.41 -22.69 24.88
N CYS A 183 -15.13 -23.58 24.21
CA CYS A 183 -16.53 -23.37 23.85
C CYS A 183 -17.41 -23.35 25.11
N SER A 184 -17.85 -22.15 25.52
CA SER A 184 -18.54 -21.91 26.79
C SER A 184 -20.03 -21.64 26.55
N GLN A 185 -20.89 -22.37 27.25
CA GLN A 185 -22.35 -22.26 27.10
C GLN A 185 -22.91 -21.03 27.84
N LYS A 186 -23.79 -20.28 27.19
CA LYS A 186 -24.50 -19.13 27.77
C LYS A 186 -25.98 -19.14 27.38
N VAL A 187 -26.86 -19.00 28.37
CA VAL A 187 -28.31 -18.97 28.14
C VAL A 187 -28.79 -17.51 28.10
N VAL A 188 -29.29 -17.05 26.96
CA VAL A 188 -29.84 -15.70 26.78
C VAL A 188 -31.29 -15.84 26.31
N ASN A 189 -32.23 -15.26 27.07
CA ASN A 189 -33.67 -15.35 26.77
C ASN A 189 -34.19 -16.79 26.58
N ASN A 190 -33.65 -17.75 27.34
CA ASN A 190 -34.02 -19.17 27.27
C ASN A 190 -33.64 -19.84 25.93
N VAL A 191 -32.72 -19.23 25.17
CA VAL A 191 -32.02 -19.84 24.04
C VAL A 191 -30.58 -20.08 24.47
N GLU A 192 -30.07 -21.27 24.20
CA GLU A 192 -28.69 -21.65 24.51
C GLU A 192 -27.79 -21.22 23.35
N TYR A 193 -26.76 -20.45 23.67
CA TYR A 193 -25.70 -20.05 22.76
C TYR A 193 -24.38 -20.59 23.27
N TYR A 194 -23.41 -20.74 22.38
CA TYR A 194 -22.05 -21.10 22.74
C TYR A 194 -21.11 -19.98 22.32
N LEU A 195 -20.17 -19.65 23.19
CA LEU A 195 -19.24 -18.54 23.02
C LEU A 195 -17.82 -19.09 22.96
N GLN A 196 -17.05 -18.63 21.98
CA GLN A 196 -15.63 -18.93 21.89
C GLN A 196 -14.88 -17.73 21.32
N VAL A 197 -13.65 -17.53 21.79
CA VAL A 197 -12.74 -16.52 21.26
C VAL A 197 -12.44 -16.79 19.78
N GLY A 198 -12.54 -15.74 18.97
CA GLY A 198 -12.33 -15.76 17.53
C GLY A 198 -11.81 -14.43 17.01
N CYS A 199 -11.95 -14.16 15.72
CA CYS A 199 -11.58 -12.89 15.12
C CYS A 199 -12.72 -11.88 15.23
N ALA A 200 -12.39 -10.66 15.64
CA ALA A 200 -13.35 -9.58 15.73
C ALA A 200 -13.85 -9.15 14.36
N ASP A 201 -15.12 -8.72 14.29
CA ASP A 201 -15.70 -8.19 13.06
C ASP A 201 -15.04 -6.88 12.63
N GLY A 202 -14.79 -6.75 11.32
CA GLY A 202 -14.33 -5.50 10.70
C GLY A 202 -12.84 -5.14 10.92
N THR A 203 -12.08 -5.94 11.67
CA THR A 203 -10.64 -5.75 11.84
C THR A 203 -9.89 -7.08 11.80
N THR A 204 -8.74 -7.11 11.13
CA THR A 204 -7.87 -8.31 11.11
C THR A 204 -6.84 -8.30 12.23
N GLN A 205 -6.86 -7.29 13.10
CA GLN A 205 -5.84 -7.07 14.15
C GLN A 205 -6.46 -7.05 15.55
N ALA A 206 -7.66 -7.62 15.71
CA ALA A 206 -8.26 -7.82 17.01
C ALA A 206 -8.94 -9.17 17.08
N ILE A 207 -9.04 -9.69 18.30
CA ILE A 207 -9.84 -10.85 18.64
C ILE A 207 -11.19 -10.40 19.19
N GLY A 208 -12.19 -11.24 18.99
CA GLY A 208 -13.58 -11.06 19.45
C GLY A 208 -14.07 -12.34 20.13
N VAL A 209 -15.30 -12.32 20.65
CA VAL A 209 -15.97 -13.52 21.16
C VAL A 209 -17.12 -13.83 20.23
N ASN A 210 -16.99 -14.88 19.44
CA ASN A 210 -17.98 -15.26 18.44
C ASN A 210 -19.08 -16.11 19.07
N ILE A 211 -20.30 -15.95 18.56
CA ILE A 211 -21.48 -16.72 18.96
C ILE A 211 -21.68 -17.91 18.02
N TYR A 212 -21.92 -19.08 18.60
CA TYR A 212 -22.12 -20.34 17.91
C TYR A 212 -23.45 -20.99 18.30
N SER A 213 -24.04 -21.69 17.34
CA SER A 213 -25.31 -22.40 17.50
C SER A 213 -25.15 -23.84 18.03
N ASP A 214 -23.93 -24.36 18.05
CA ASP A 214 -23.59 -25.71 18.50
C ASP A 214 -22.53 -25.72 19.61
N ASN A 215 -22.49 -26.81 20.37
CA ASN A 215 -21.59 -26.99 21.51
C ASN A 215 -20.15 -27.33 21.12
N THR A 216 -19.87 -27.49 19.83
CA THR A 216 -18.53 -27.69 19.29
C THR A 216 -17.89 -26.38 18.82
N CYS A 217 -18.66 -25.29 18.79
CA CYS A 217 -18.27 -24.00 18.25
C CYS A 217 -17.77 -24.09 16.80
N GLU A 218 -18.44 -24.89 15.96
CA GLU A 218 -18.11 -25.05 14.53
C GLU A 218 -19.02 -24.22 13.61
N THR A 219 -20.27 -23.99 14.02
CA THR A 219 -21.30 -23.29 13.24
C THR A 219 -21.64 -21.95 13.88
N ARG A 220 -21.04 -20.88 13.33
CA ARG A 220 -21.34 -19.50 13.74
C ARG A 220 -22.82 -19.17 13.57
N ASP A 221 -23.36 -18.47 14.55
CA ASP A 221 -24.70 -17.92 14.50
C ASP A 221 -24.67 -16.49 13.93
N VAL A 222 -24.98 -16.36 12.63
CA VAL A 222 -24.91 -15.09 11.88
C VAL A 222 -26.27 -14.39 11.79
N GLU A 223 -27.29 -14.84 12.55
CA GLU A 223 -28.69 -14.46 12.30
C GLU A 223 -28.97 -12.95 12.45
N HIS A 224 -28.06 -12.16 13.04
CA HIS A 224 -28.25 -10.72 13.28
C HIS A 224 -27.14 -9.77 12.76
N GLY A 225 -26.20 -10.25 11.94
CA GLY A 225 -25.20 -9.38 11.28
C GLY A 225 -24.16 -8.74 12.20
N SER A 226 -24.05 -9.23 13.44
CA SER A 226 -22.93 -9.03 14.35
C SER A 226 -22.80 -10.34 15.13
N ASP A 227 -21.72 -11.08 14.96
CA ASP A 227 -21.48 -12.35 15.65
C ASP A 227 -20.62 -12.18 16.91
N ASP A 228 -20.09 -10.98 17.14
CA ASP A 228 -19.39 -10.59 18.36
C ASP A 228 -20.36 -10.42 19.55
N ALA A 229 -20.27 -11.33 20.52
CA ALA A 229 -20.74 -11.06 21.87
C ALA A 229 -19.87 -9.91 22.39
N ASN A 230 -20.46 -8.74 22.65
CA ASN A 230 -19.82 -7.52 23.18
C ASN A 230 -19.23 -7.75 24.59
N VAL A 231 -18.24 -8.63 24.67
CA VAL A 231 -17.45 -9.07 25.81
C VAL A 231 -16.15 -8.29 25.74
N ASP A 232 -15.73 -7.77 26.88
CA ASP A 232 -14.48 -7.01 26.95
C ASP A 232 -13.29 -7.96 26.92
N LEU A 233 -12.49 -7.88 25.85
CA LEU A 233 -11.23 -8.62 25.69
C LEU A 233 -10.00 -7.72 25.90
N SER A 234 -10.16 -6.54 26.51
CA SER A 234 -9.06 -5.58 26.70
C SER A 234 -7.90 -6.12 27.55
N GLU A 235 -8.13 -7.15 28.37
CA GLU A 235 -7.09 -7.83 29.14
C GLU A 235 -6.27 -8.84 28.32
N ILE A 236 -6.82 -9.33 27.20
CA ILE A 236 -6.15 -10.27 26.29
C ILE A 236 -5.78 -9.53 25.00
N GLN A 237 -4.69 -8.77 25.05
CA GLN A 237 -4.17 -8.05 23.87
C GLN A 237 -3.07 -8.88 23.21
N ILE A 238 -3.41 -9.54 22.09
CA ILE A 238 -2.41 -10.15 21.22
C ILE A 238 -1.68 -9.02 20.47
N PRO A 239 -0.34 -8.97 20.51
CA PRO A 239 0.43 -7.90 19.90
C PRO A 239 0.57 -8.13 18.38
N PHE A 240 -0.52 -7.98 17.63
CA PHE A 240 -0.51 -8.14 16.17
C PHE A 240 0.52 -7.21 15.51
N LYS A 241 1.20 -7.72 14.49
CA LYS A 241 2.29 -7.04 13.75
C LYS A 241 3.51 -6.67 14.62
N GLN A 242 3.60 -7.18 15.85
CA GLN A 242 4.79 -7.04 16.69
C GLN A 242 5.47 -8.39 16.82
N CYS A 243 6.79 -8.37 16.69
CA CYS A 243 7.62 -9.55 16.86
C CYS A 243 7.78 -9.84 18.35
N THR A 244 7.50 -11.07 18.76
CA THR A 244 7.69 -11.52 20.14
C THR A 244 8.67 -12.68 20.15
N ALA A 245 9.69 -12.62 21.01
CA ALA A 245 10.57 -13.76 21.22
C ALA A 245 9.77 -14.91 21.85
N CYS A 246 10.02 -16.14 21.41
CA CYS A 246 9.31 -17.30 21.97
C CYS A 246 9.64 -17.56 23.45
N VAL A 247 10.85 -17.14 23.87
CA VAL A 247 11.27 -17.18 25.26
C VAL A 247 11.52 -15.75 25.73
N ASN A 248 10.74 -15.34 26.74
CA ASN A 248 10.94 -14.09 27.44
C ASN A 248 11.86 -14.30 28.65
N TRP A 249 12.98 -13.60 28.64
CA TRP A 249 13.94 -13.60 29.75
C TRP A 249 13.53 -12.51 30.75
N VAL A 250 13.15 -12.93 31.95
CA VAL A 250 12.93 -12.02 33.08
C VAL A 250 14.24 -11.89 33.85
N ASP A 251 14.59 -10.67 34.23
CA ASP A 251 15.73 -10.38 35.10
C ASP A 251 15.34 -10.76 36.54
N VAL A 252 15.46 -12.05 36.86
CA VAL A 252 15.25 -12.57 38.21
C VAL A 252 16.54 -12.34 38.98
N ASN A 253 16.46 -11.84 40.22
CA ASN A 253 17.63 -11.57 41.06
C ASN A 253 18.64 -12.74 41.02
N ASP A 254 19.89 -12.44 40.64
CA ASP A 254 21.00 -13.40 40.39
C ASP A 254 21.19 -14.48 41.48
N ASP A 255 20.78 -14.22 42.71
CA ASP A 255 20.96 -15.15 43.84
C ASP A 255 19.95 -16.32 43.86
N ALA A 256 18.90 -16.29 43.04
CA ALA A 256 17.81 -17.28 43.04
C ALA A 256 17.73 -18.14 41.77
N VAL A 257 18.53 -17.83 40.74
CA VAL A 257 18.46 -18.50 39.44
C VAL A 257 19.58 -19.53 39.35
N ASP A 258 19.23 -20.81 39.30
CA ASP A 258 20.19 -21.88 39.01
C ASP A 258 20.32 -22.10 37.48
N ASP A 259 21.39 -22.79 37.06
CA ASP A 259 21.59 -23.16 35.65
C ASP A 259 20.40 -23.97 35.09
N GLN A 260 19.66 -24.64 35.98
CA GLN A 260 18.50 -25.46 35.62
C GLN A 260 17.29 -24.60 35.19
N PHE A 261 17.09 -23.42 35.78
CA PHE A 261 16.07 -22.47 35.32
C PHE A 261 16.28 -22.09 33.86
N TYR A 262 17.51 -21.72 33.48
CA TYR A 262 17.83 -21.33 32.11
C TYR A 262 17.62 -22.49 31.12
N GLU A 263 18.11 -23.69 31.43
CA GLU A 263 17.95 -24.85 30.54
C GLU A 263 16.48 -25.26 30.37
N ASN A 264 15.68 -25.19 31.43
CA ASN A 264 14.24 -25.43 31.33
C ASN A 264 13.55 -24.33 30.52
N LYS A 265 13.91 -23.06 30.73
CA LYS A 265 13.25 -21.93 30.09
C LYS A 265 13.50 -21.89 28.57
N LYS A 266 14.67 -22.34 28.11
CA LYS A 266 14.95 -22.50 26.66
C LYS A 266 13.98 -23.48 25.97
N GLN A 267 13.45 -24.45 26.71
CA GLN A 267 12.58 -25.50 26.16
C GLN A 267 11.08 -25.21 26.37
N VAL A 268 10.74 -24.35 27.33
CA VAL A 268 9.34 -24.02 27.67
C VAL A 268 8.96 -22.66 27.10
N ALA A 269 8.30 -22.69 25.95
CA ALA A 269 7.66 -21.53 25.31
C ALA A 269 6.18 -21.83 25.05
N PRO A 270 5.25 -21.57 26.00
CA PRO A 270 3.86 -22.03 25.90
C PRO A 270 3.15 -21.55 24.63
N LEU A 271 3.32 -20.29 24.25
CA LEU A 271 2.74 -19.74 23.02
C LEU A 271 3.32 -20.41 21.78
N CYS A 272 4.64 -20.36 21.60
CA CYS A 272 5.27 -20.87 20.38
C CYS A 272 5.14 -22.38 20.24
N SER A 273 5.28 -23.13 21.33
CA SER A 273 5.11 -24.60 21.32
C SER A 273 3.70 -25.01 20.93
N LYS A 274 2.66 -24.40 21.50
CA LYS A 274 1.26 -24.66 21.10
C LYS A 274 0.98 -24.21 19.68
N ALA A 275 1.39 -23.00 19.31
CA ALA A 275 1.20 -22.50 17.94
C ALA A 275 1.88 -23.41 16.91
N TRP A 276 3.09 -23.90 17.21
CA TRP A 276 3.83 -24.82 16.35
C TRP A 276 3.19 -26.20 16.28
N GLN A 277 2.76 -26.76 17.42
CA GLN A 277 2.14 -28.08 17.48
C GLN A 277 0.86 -28.17 16.63
N TYR A 278 0.07 -27.10 16.62
CA TYR A 278 -1.20 -27.03 15.91
C TYR A 278 -1.13 -26.19 14.62
N ARG A 279 0.09 -25.98 14.08
CA ARG A 279 0.28 -25.18 12.88
C ARG A 279 -0.23 -25.92 11.65
N GLU A 280 -0.84 -25.18 10.74
CA GLU A 280 -1.07 -25.60 9.36
C GLU A 280 -0.40 -24.59 8.42
N ASP A 281 0.10 -25.05 7.28
CA ASP A 281 0.71 -24.15 6.29
C ASP A 281 -0.31 -23.16 5.73
N CYS A 282 0.01 -21.87 5.78
CA CYS A 282 -0.83 -20.83 5.20
C CYS A 282 -0.55 -20.72 3.70
N ASP A 283 -1.43 -21.36 2.90
CA ASP A 283 -1.37 -21.30 1.44
C ASP A 283 -1.58 -19.87 0.90
N ARG A 284 -1.38 -19.69 -0.42
CA ARG A 284 -1.59 -18.38 -1.08
C ARG A 284 -3.01 -17.82 -0.86
N LYS A 285 -4.01 -18.67 -0.68
CA LYS A 285 -5.40 -18.25 -0.46
C LYS A 285 -5.53 -17.66 0.95
N CYS A 286 -5.07 -18.38 1.97
CA CYS A 286 -4.94 -17.90 3.35
C CYS A 286 -4.16 -16.58 3.41
N GLN A 287 -3.04 -16.50 2.69
CA GLN A 287 -2.25 -15.27 2.63
C GLN A 287 -3.01 -14.09 2.01
N ARG A 288 -3.89 -14.34 1.04
CA ARG A 288 -4.72 -13.31 0.41
C ARG A 288 -5.94 -12.91 1.25
N THR A 289 -6.65 -13.87 1.85
CA THR A 289 -7.87 -13.62 2.64
C THR A 289 -7.62 -12.64 3.78
N GLY A 290 -6.43 -12.68 4.36
CA GLY A 290 -6.07 -11.80 5.46
C GLY A 290 -5.37 -10.51 5.07
N LEU A 291 -5.04 -10.29 3.80
CA LEU A 291 -4.46 -9.00 3.43
C LEU A 291 -5.62 -8.03 3.62
N GLU A 292 -5.53 -7.16 4.64
CA GLU A 292 -6.30 -5.93 4.68
C GLU A 292 -6.29 -5.43 3.26
N ALA A 293 -7.46 -5.37 2.62
CA ALA A 293 -7.54 -5.00 1.22
C ALA A 293 -6.69 -3.76 1.11
N ARG A 294 -5.47 -3.90 0.53
CA ARG A 294 -4.48 -2.82 0.55
C ARG A 294 -5.32 -1.65 0.11
N GLN A 295 -5.50 -0.64 0.96
CA GLN A 295 -6.23 0.53 0.55
C GLN A 295 -5.36 1.01 -0.59
N LYS A 296 -5.71 0.60 -1.82
CA LYS A 296 -4.85 0.78 -2.96
C LYS A 296 -4.76 2.29 -2.95
N GLU A 297 -3.58 2.83 -2.69
CA GLU A 297 -3.36 4.27 -2.79
C GLU A 297 -3.56 4.74 -4.25
N GLY A 298 -4.21 3.94 -5.10
CA GLY A 298 -4.82 4.34 -6.34
C GLY A 298 -5.85 5.45 -6.15
N TRP A 299 -6.03 6.18 -7.23
CA TRP A 299 -6.96 7.29 -7.33
C TRP A 299 -8.38 6.84 -7.03
N ASN A 300 -9.05 7.50 -6.09
CA ASN A 300 -10.48 7.27 -5.88
C ASN A 300 -11.22 7.63 -7.17
N THR A 301 -12.38 7.00 -7.42
CA THR A 301 -13.23 7.34 -8.58
C THR A 301 -13.57 8.83 -8.62
N SER A 302 -13.78 9.44 -7.45
CA SER A 302 -13.94 10.89 -7.29
C SER A 302 -12.74 11.67 -7.80
N ASP A 303 -11.52 11.23 -7.48
CA ASP A 303 -10.29 11.93 -7.84
C ASP A 303 -10.05 11.84 -9.34
N LYS A 304 -10.35 10.68 -9.95
CA LYS A 304 -10.29 10.48 -11.41
C LYS A 304 -11.23 11.45 -12.14
N ILE A 305 -12.48 11.57 -11.67
CA ILE A 305 -13.48 12.48 -12.25
C ILE A 305 -13.04 13.94 -12.10
N LEU A 306 -12.55 14.32 -10.92
CA LEU A 306 -12.17 15.70 -10.63
C LEU A 306 -10.93 16.11 -11.46
N LEU A 307 -9.97 15.20 -11.62
CA LEU A 307 -8.80 15.40 -12.49
C LEU A 307 -9.23 15.58 -13.96
N ALA A 308 -10.18 14.78 -14.45
CA ALA A 308 -10.72 14.92 -15.80
C ALA A 308 -11.40 16.28 -16.04
N ILE A 309 -12.23 16.75 -15.09
CA ILE A 309 -12.92 18.05 -15.19
C ILE A 309 -11.91 19.20 -15.21
N LEU A 310 -10.92 19.18 -14.32
CA LEU A 310 -9.89 20.22 -14.24
C LEU A 310 -8.98 20.24 -15.47
N ALA A 311 -8.64 19.06 -16.02
CA ALA A 311 -7.88 18.96 -17.27
C ALA A 311 -8.67 19.52 -18.46
N LEU A 312 -9.97 19.20 -18.55
CA LEU A 312 -10.85 19.72 -19.59
C LEU A 312 -11.01 21.24 -19.48
N PHE A 313 -11.15 21.77 -18.26
CA PHE A 313 -11.22 23.20 -18.01
C PHE A 313 -9.93 23.93 -18.46
N GLY A 314 -8.76 23.42 -18.07
CA GLY A 314 -7.48 23.99 -18.50
C GLY A 314 -7.28 23.94 -20.01
N PHE A 315 -7.69 22.84 -20.64
CA PHE A 315 -7.67 22.72 -22.10
C PHE A 315 -8.61 23.72 -22.78
N GLY A 316 -9.82 23.90 -22.26
CA GLY A 316 -10.79 24.89 -22.76
C GLY A 316 -10.25 26.32 -22.68
N MET A 317 -9.62 26.69 -21.57
CA MET A 317 -8.98 28.01 -21.43
C MET A 317 -7.87 28.22 -22.46
N LEU A 318 -7.03 27.21 -22.70
CA LEU A 318 -5.98 27.31 -23.72
C LEU A 318 -6.57 27.52 -25.12
N VAL A 319 -7.59 26.74 -25.50
CA VAL A 319 -8.24 26.88 -26.80
C VAL A 319 -8.83 28.29 -26.95
N PHE A 320 -9.43 28.83 -25.89
CA PHE A 320 -9.96 30.20 -25.89
C PHE A 320 -8.87 31.25 -26.07
N ILE A 321 -7.74 31.13 -25.37
CA ILE A 321 -6.57 32.01 -25.53
C ILE A 321 -6.06 31.98 -26.97
N LEU A 322 -5.94 30.79 -27.57
CA LEU A 322 -5.51 30.64 -28.97
C LEU A 322 -6.51 31.26 -29.95
N HIS A 323 -7.81 31.07 -29.72
CA HIS A 323 -8.86 31.66 -30.55
C HIS A 323 -8.81 33.19 -30.48
N LYS A 324 -8.70 33.74 -29.26
CA LYS A 324 -8.64 35.18 -29.05
C LYS A 324 -7.40 35.80 -29.67
N ARG A 325 -6.25 35.14 -29.56
CA ARG A 325 -5.02 35.57 -30.24
C ARG A 325 -5.13 35.58 -31.76
N ARG A 326 -5.87 34.64 -32.35
CA ARG A 326 -6.12 34.64 -33.81
C ARG A 326 -6.99 35.81 -34.27
N GLN A 327 -7.82 36.37 -33.39
CA GLN A 327 -8.68 37.50 -33.71
C GLN A 327 -8.04 38.87 -33.48
N MET A 328 -6.86 38.95 -32.84
CA MET A 328 -6.17 40.23 -32.67
C MET A 328 -5.63 40.75 -34.01
N SER A 329 -5.88 42.03 -34.27
CA SER A 329 -5.43 42.72 -35.47
C SER A 329 -3.90 42.73 -35.56
N ASN A 330 -3.35 42.65 -36.77
CA ASN A 330 -1.90 42.63 -37.02
C ASN A 330 -1.14 43.80 -36.36
N LYS A 331 -1.82 44.92 -36.06
CA LYS A 331 -1.20 46.08 -35.40
C LYS A 331 -0.94 45.85 -33.91
N ASP A 332 -1.90 45.27 -33.20
CA ASP A 332 -1.77 44.95 -31.77
C ASP A 332 -0.85 43.75 -31.56
N ALA A 333 -0.89 42.79 -32.50
CA ALA A 333 0.03 41.66 -32.53
C ALA A 333 1.50 42.13 -32.61
N LEU A 334 1.81 43.16 -33.40
CA LEU A 334 3.17 43.69 -33.50
C LEU A 334 3.66 44.38 -32.22
N LEU A 335 2.79 45.11 -31.50
CA LEU A 335 3.14 45.71 -30.22
C LEU A 335 3.35 44.66 -29.13
N GLU A 336 2.50 43.62 -29.09
CA GLU A 336 2.66 42.51 -28.15
C GLU A 336 3.91 41.67 -28.48
N GLN A 337 4.20 41.46 -29.76
CA GLN A 337 5.36 40.71 -30.23
C GLN A 337 6.66 41.49 -29.99
N ALA A 338 6.64 42.82 -30.05
CA ALA A 338 7.76 43.65 -29.63
C ALA A 338 8.03 43.51 -28.13
N ALA A 339 6.99 43.59 -27.30
CA ALA A 339 7.11 43.42 -25.84
C ALA A 339 7.56 41.99 -25.45
N MET A 340 7.05 40.96 -26.12
CA MET A 340 7.48 39.57 -25.90
C MET A 340 8.91 39.31 -26.40
N SER A 341 9.30 39.89 -27.55
CA SER A 341 10.66 39.75 -28.07
C SER A 341 11.69 40.44 -27.18
N ALA A 342 11.32 41.52 -26.48
CA ALA A 342 12.18 42.19 -25.51
C ALA A 342 12.51 41.30 -24.31
N ALA A 343 11.62 40.35 -23.96
CA ALA A 343 11.88 39.30 -22.97
C ALA A 343 12.61 38.08 -23.54
N GLY A 344 12.98 38.08 -24.83
CA GLY A 344 13.66 36.97 -25.51
C GLY A 344 12.80 35.72 -25.72
N LEU A 345 11.50 35.77 -25.40
CA LEU A 345 10.62 34.60 -25.44
C LEU A 345 9.82 34.59 -26.74
N GLN A 346 10.26 33.80 -27.71
CA GLN A 346 9.56 33.65 -28.98
C GLN A 346 8.19 32.97 -28.75
N GLN A 347 7.14 33.41 -29.45
CA GLN A 347 5.76 32.91 -29.25
C GLN A 347 5.63 31.37 -29.36
N ALA A 348 6.48 30.72 -30.16
CA ALA A 348 6.54 29.27 -30.26
C ALA A 348 6.96 28.59 -28.95
N HIS A 349 7.82 29.24 -28.14
CA HIS A 349 8.28 28.70 -26.85
C HIS A 349 7.13 28.64 -25.84
N VAL A 350 6.20 29.60 -25.84
CA VAL A 350 5.06 29.59 -24.90
C VAL A 350 4.16 28.37 -25.15
N ILE A 351 3.89 28.05 -26.42
CA ILE A 351 3.12 26.86 -26.79
C ILE A 351 3.91 25.59 -26.42
N GLY A 352 5.21 25.56 -26.70
CA GLY A 352 6.09 24.43 -26.37
C GLY A 352 6.16 24.14 -24.86
N ILE A 353 6.35 25.17 -24.03
CA ILE A 353 6.38 25.05 -22.56
C ILE A 353 5.05 24.50 -22.04
N PHE A 354 3.93 24.97 -22.58
CA PHE A 354 2.62 24.48 -22.17
C PHE A 354 2.44 22.98 -22.46
N VAL A 355 2.79 22.55 -23.67
CA VAL A 355 2.74 21.14 -24.06
C VAL A 355 3.63 20.29 -23.15
N LEU A 356 4.84 20.76 -22.85
CA LEU A 356 5.76 20.09 -21.95
C LEU A 356 5.16 19.92 -20.55
N ILE A 357 4.52 20.96 -20.00
CA ILE A 357 3.86 20.89 -18.68
C ILE A 357 2.75 19.84 -18.67
N VAL A 358 1.92 19.76 -19.72
CA VAL A 358 0.86 18.73 -19.82
C VAL A 358 1.45 17.31 -19.84
N ILE A 359 2.58 17.11 -20.53
CA ILE A 359 3.30 15.83 -20.54
C ILE A 359 3.83 15.49 -19.14
N VAL A 360 4.41 16.46 -18.43
CA VAL A 360 4.92 16.24 -17.07
C VAL A 360 3.78 15.87 -16.10
N ILE A 361 2.65 16.57 -16.17
CA ILE A 361 1.47 16.27 -15.34
C ILE A 361 0.93 14.86 -15.63
N THR A 362 0.89 14.45 -16.90
CA THR A 362 0.44 13.09 -17.27
C THR A 362 1.38 12.01 -16.76
N VAL A 363 2.70 12.22 -16.80
CA VAL A 363 3.68 11.29 -16.20
C VAL A 363 3.50 11.19 -14.69
N PHE A 364 3.33 12.30 -13.97
CA PHE A 364 3.10 12.25 -12.51
C PHE A 364 1.78 11.59 -12.12
N ALA A 365 0.72 11.77 -12.92
CA ALA A 365 -0.53 11.08 -12.72
C ALA A 365 -0.37 9.55 -12.87
N LEU A 366 0.43 9.10 -13.86
CA LEU A 366 0.76 7.69 -14.07
C LEU A 366 1.61 7.10 -12.93
N LEU A 367 2.47 7.91 -12.30
CA LEU A 367 3.29 7.49 -11.15
C LEU A 367 2.52 7.45 -9.82
N GLY A 368 1.24 7.82 -9.80
CA GLY A 368 0.42 7.77 -8.57
C GLY A 368 0.72 8.87 -7.54
N LEU A 369 1.52 9.88 -7.89
CA LEU A 369 1.90 10.97 -6.99
C LEU A 369 0.76 12.00 -6.88
N LYS A 370 -0.29 11.65 -6.11
CA LYS A 370 -1.53 12.44 -5.97
C LYS A 370 -1.26 13.90 -5.61
N ASN A 371 -0.55 14.14 -4.50
CA ASN A 371 -0.37 15.48 -3.94
C ASN A 371 0.34 16.43 -4.89
N ILE A 372 1.38 15.94 -5.57
CA ILE A 372 2.19 16.74 -6.51
C ILE A 372 1.37 17.04 -7.78
N THR A 373 0.65 16.05 -8.29
CA THR A 373 -0.20 16.20 -9.48
C THR A 373 -1.29 17.25 -9.25
N TRP A 374 -1.95 17.20 -8.08
CA TRP A 374 -2.95 18.20 -7.67
C TRP A 374 -2.40 19.62 -7.64
N ALA A 375 -1.26 19.81 -6.97
CA ALA A 375 -0.65 21.14 -6.82
C ALA A 375 -0.27 21.73 -8.18
N LEU A 376 0.37 20.96 -9.06
CA LEU A 376 0.76 21.42 -10.40
C LEU A 376 -0.45 21.78 -11.26
N LEU A 377 -1.49 20.96 -11.22
CA LEU A 377 -2.69 21.17 -12.03
C LEU A 377 -3.45 22.44 -11.59
N LEU A 378 -3.55 22.70 -10.28
CA LEU A 378 -4.16 23.92 -9.75
C LEU A 378 -3.36 25.20 -10.07
N ILE A 379 -2.04 25.17 -9.89
CA ILE A 379 -1.16 26.30 -10.22
C ILE A 379 -1.29 26.63 -11.70
N MET A 380 -1.24 25.62 -12.57
CA MET A 380 -1.32 25.80 -14.01
C MET A 380 -2.65 26.40 -14.45
N ASN A 381 -3.77 25.92 -13.91
CA ASN A 381 -5.09 26.49 -14.18
C ASN A 381 -5.22 27.93 -13.68
N THR A 382 -4.62 28.27 -12.54
CA THR A 382 -4.63 29.63 -11.99
C THR A 382 -3.83 30.60 -12.86
N VAL A 383 -2.66 30.17 -13.34
CA VAL A 383 -1.84 30.97 -14.28
C VAL A 383 -2.55 31.18 -15.61
N LEU A 384 -3.16 30.12 -16.18
CA LEU A 384 -3.98 30.22 -17.39
C LEU A 384 -5.14 31.19 -17.23
N PHE A 385 -5.87 31.08 -16.12
CA PHE A 385 -7.00 31.94 -15.82
C PHE A 385 -6.58 33.41 -15.69
N GLY A 386 -5.51 33.68 -14.93
CA GLY A 386 -4.97 35.04 -14.80
C GLY A 386 -4.52 35.63 -16.14
N TYR A 387 -3.92 34.81 -17.00
CA TYR A 387 -3.53 35.23 -18.35
C TYR A 387 -4.74 35.52 -19.25
N LEU A 388 -5.77 34.67 -19.21
CA LEU A 388 -7.03 34.89 -19.94
C LEU A 388 -7.73 36.17 -19.47
N MET A 389 -7.75 36.42 -18.16
CA MET A 389 -8.35 37.63 -17.59
C MET A 389 -7.62 38.89 -18.05
N LYS A 390 -6.27 38.87 -18.06
CA LYS A 390 -5.45 39.95 -18.61
C LYS A 390 -5.80 40.23 -20.07
N LEU A 391 -5.80 39.20 -20.92
CA LEU A 391 -6.20 39.36 -22.32
C LEU A 391 -7.63 39.89 -22.49
N THR A 392 -8.52 39.66 -21.52
CA THR A 392 -9.91 40.13 -21.53
C THR A 392 -10.05 41.59 -21.16
N ILE A 393 -9.30 42.04 -20.17
CA ILE A 393 -9.24 43.45 -19.81
C ILE A 393 -8.63 44.25 -20.96
N ASP A 394 -7.49 43.80 -21.51
CA ASP A 394 -6.80 44.51 -22.59
C ASP A 394 -7.67 44.63 -23.85
N SER A 395 -8.43 43.59 -24.20
CA SER A 395 -9.35 43.64 -25.35
C SER A 395 -10.58 44.54 -25.14
N GLY A 396 -11.03 44.72 -23.89
CA GLY A 396 -12.23 45.51 -23.58
C GLY A 396 -11.99 47.02 -23.65
N VAL A 397 -10.76 47.46 -23.38
CA VAL A 397 -10.38 48.89 -23.39
C VAL A 397 -10.31 49.45 -24.82
N SER A 398 -9.84 48.66 -25.80
CA SER A 398 -9.72 49.12 -27.19
C SER A 398 -11.05 49.40 -27.90
N THR A 399 -12.18 48.89 -27.40
CA THR A 399 -13.51 49.20 -27.95
C THR A 399 -14.11 50.51 -27.44
N GLY A 400 -13.52 51.13 -26.41
CA GLY A 400 -14.09 52.30 -25.73
C GLY A 400 -13.25 53.58 -25.74
N GLU A 401 -12.00 53.56 -26.22
CA GLU A 401 -11.19 54.78 -26.28
C GLU A 401 -11.71 55.74 -27.37
N THR A 402 -12.51 56.71 -26.94
CA THR A 402 -12.65 57.99 -27.64
C THR A 402 -11.28 58.63 -27.78
N ILE A 403 -10.71 58.58 -28.99
CA ILE A 403 -9.48 59.29 -29.33
C ILE A 403 -9.78 60.79 -29.22
N ILE A 404 -9.24 61.44 -28.19
CA ILE A 404 -9.28 62.90 -28.04
C ILE A 404 -8.15 63.44 -28.92
N GLY A 405 -8.51 64.16 -29.99
CA GLY A 405 -7.53 64.80 -30.85
C GLY A 405 -6.71 65.84 -30.08
N PRO A 406 -5.53 66.26 -30.60
CA PRO A 406 -4.72 67.32 -30.00
C PRO A 406 -5.48 68.65 -29.79
N ASP A 407 -6.62 68.81 -30.46
CA ASP A 407 -7.51 69.98 -30.36
C ASP A 407 -8.63 69.80 -29.30
N GLY A 408 -8.60 68.73 -28.50
CA GLY A 408 -9.63 68.45 -27.48
C GLY A 408 -10.97 67.96 -28.03
N THR A 409 -11.08 67.72 -29.34
CA THR A 409 -12.31 67.24 -29.97
C THR A 409 -12.43 65.73 -29.81
N VAL A 410 -13.55 65.30 -29.20
CA VAL A 410 -13.93 63.89 -29.07
C VAL A 410 -14.50 63.43 -30.41
N ILE A 411 -13.67 62.81 -31.24
CA ILE A 411 -14.14 62.20 -32.48
C ILE A 411 -14.69 60.83 -32.11
N ARG A 412 -16.01 60.75 -31.85
CA ARG A 412 -16.70 59.46 -31.94
C ARG A 412 -16.61 59.03 -33.41
N ARG A 413 -16.14 57.81 -33.69
CA ARG A 413 -16.30 57.20 -35.01
C ARG A 413 -17.78 57.31 -35.35
N ALA A 414 -18.12 58.20 -36.27
CA ALA A 414 -19.43 58.21 -36.87
C ALA A 414 -19.52 56.88 -37.63
N ASP A 415 -20.49 56.06 -37.26
CA ASP A 415 -20.89 54.88 -38.03
C ASP A 415 -21.16 55.35 -39.46
N SER A 416 -20.24 55.03 -40.36
CA SER A 416 -20.43 55.17 -41.79
C SER A 416 -21.15 53.93 -42.27
N ASP A 417 -22.42 54.09 -42.65
CA ASP A 417 -23.27 53.11 -43.32
C ASP A 417 -22.60 52.40 -44.52
#